data_AF-A0A960ZWJ9-F1
#
_entry.id   AF-A0A960ZWJ9-F1
#
_cell.length_a   1.000
_cell.length_b   1.000
_cell.length_c   1.000
_cell.angle_alpha   90.00
_cell.angle_beta   90.00
_cell.angle_gamma   90.00
#
_symmetry.space_group_name_H-M   'P 1'
#
loop_
_entity.id
_entity.type
_entity.pdbx_description
1 polymer ?
#
loop_
_entity_poly.entity_id
_entity_poly.type
_entity_poly.pdbx_seq_one_letter_code
_entity_poly.pdbx_strand_id
1 'polypeptide(L)'
;MNSRRFMSSLKLPKSRTSKIFVLVVCLAFTATTQTPAAPTTPPNIIMLLVDDMGYADVGCMGAKDIKTPNIDRIAAEGVRMTDFYANAPVCSPTRAAFITGRWQQRCGIEWAIGLTSEEEKRVNGELVPVAERFTMGLMPEDTFLVPLLKKHGYGTACYGKWHLGFK
;
A
#
# COMPACT_ATOMS: atom_id res chain seq x y z
N MET A 1 6.42 24.89 -55.32
CA MET A 1 7.72 24.72 -54.63
C MET A 1 7.63 23.56 -53.66
N ASN A 2 8.50 22.55 -53.85
CA ASN A 2 9.13 21.62 -52.88
C ASN A 2 8.49 21.44 -51.49
N SER A 3 8.38 20.26 -50.88
CA SER A 3 9.05 18.97 -51.11
C SER A 3 8.33 17.88 -50.30
N ARG A 4 7.91 16.80 -50.94
CA ARG A 4 7.52 15.56 -50.25
C ARG A 4 8.79 14.84 -49.80
N ARG A 5 9.05 14.80 -48.48
CA ARG A 5 10.14 14.01 -47.88
C ARG A 5 9.65 12.58 -47.59
N PHE A 6 10.02 11.68 -48.50
CA PHE A 6 10.65 10.39 -48.23
C PHE A 6 10.15 9.60 -47.00
N MET A 7 9.02 8.91 -47.14
CA MET A 7 8.88 7.60 -46.50
C MET A 7 9.75 6.63 -47.32
N SER A 8 10.94 6.31 -46.82
CA SER A 8 11.78 5.26 -47.40
C SER A 8 11.07 3.92 -47.19
N SER A 9 10.40 3.44 -48.25
CA SER A 9 9.83 2.10 -48.27
C SER A 9 10.95 1.09 -48.09
N LEU A 10 10.96 0.39 -46.95
CA LEU A 10 11.79 -0.78 -46.73
C LEU A 10 11.37 -1.83 -47.78
N LYS A 11 12.18 -1.99 -48.84
CA LYS A 11 11.94 -3.00 -49.86
C LYS A 11 12.36 -4.36 -49.30
N LEU A 12 11.39 -5.11 -48.80
CA LEU A 12 11.60 -6.51 -48.44
C LEU A 12 11.92 -7.32 -49.72
N PRO A 13 12.97 -8.16 -49.70
CA PRO A 13 13.35 -8.98 -50.85
C PRO A 13 12.24 -9.99 -51.18
N LYS A 14 11.74 -9.96 -52.42
CA LYS A 14 10.81 -10.94 -52.99
C LYS A 14 11.53 -12.26 -53.27
N SER A 15 11.97 -12.98 -52.24
CA SER A 15 12.47 -14.35 -52.37
C SER A 15 11.88 -15.24 -51.28
N ARG A 16 11.60 -16.51 -51.61
CA ARG A 16 11.07 -17.53 -50.68
C ARG A 16 11.89 -17.66 -49.39
N THR A 17 13.16 -17.26 -49.42
CA THR A 17 14.07 -17.19 -48.27
C THR A 17 13.73 -16.10 -47.24
N SER A 18 13.05 -15.00 -47.62
CA SER A 18 12.62 -13.94 -46.69
C SER A 18 11.50 -14.42 -45.75
N LYS A 19 10.60 -15.29 -46.24
CA LYS A 19 9.54 -15.90 -45.41
C LYS A 19 10.10 -16.86 -44.37
N ILE A 20 11.17 -17.59 -44.70
CA ILE A 20 11.85 -18.50 -43.77
C ILE A 20 12.56 -17.70 -42.67
N PHE A 21 13.21 -16.59 -43.03
CA PHE A 21 13.90 -15.73 -42.05
C PHE A 21 12.93 -15.08 -41.05
N VAL A 22 11.76 -14.60 -41.50
CA VAL A 22 10.71 -14.07 -40.62
C VAL A 22 10.13 -15.17 -39.72
N LEU A 23 9.96 -16.40 -40.23
CA LEU A 23 9.47 -17.53 -39.44
C LEU A 23 10.46 -17.95 -38.34
N VAL A 24 11.76 -17.95 -38.62
CA VAL A 24 12.81 -18.25 -37.62
C VAL A 24 12.90 -17.17 -36.53
N VAL A 25 12.74 -15.89 -36.88
CA VAL A 25 12.70 -14.80 -35.90
C VAL A 25 11.45 -14.87 -35.02
N CYS A 26 10.30 -15.25 -35.56
CA CYS A 26 9.08 -15.49 -34.76
C CYS A 26 9.19 -16.74 -33.87
N LEU A 27 9.84 -17.83 -34.33
CA LEU A 27 10.11 -19.02 -33.49
C LEU A 27 11.16 -18.76 -32.40
N ALA A 28 12.12 -17.87 -32.64
CA ALA A 28 13.08 -17.47 -31.62
C ALA A 28 12.45 -16.57 -30.53
N PHE A 29 11.36 -15.87 -30.84
CA PHE A 29 10.61 -15.06 -29.87
C PHE A 29 9.60 -15.88 -29.05
N THR A 30 9.32 -17.13 -29.43
CA THR A 30 8.65 -18.12 -28.58
C THR A 30 9.63 -18.81 -27.60
N ALA A 31 10.74 -18.14 -27.26
CA ALA A 31 11.50 -18.50 -26.07
C ALA A 31 10.55 -18.38 -24.87
N THR A 32 10.10 -19.54 -24.42
CA THR A 32 9.27 -19.79 -23.25
C THR A 32 9.65 -18.85 -22.11
N THR A 33 8.84 -17.82 -21.88
CA THR A 33 8.81 -17.12 -20.60
C THR A 33 8.26 -18.13 -19.60
N GLN A 34 9.16 -18.92 -19.01
CA GLN A 34 8.83 -19.88 -17.98
C GLN A 34 8.46 -19.06 -16.75
N THR A 35 7.17 -18.74 -16.60
CA THR A 35 6.64 -18.12 -15.40
C THR A 35 7.04 -19.03 -14.24
N PRO A 36 7.79 -18.52 -13.24
CA PRO A 36 8.15 -19.33 -12.09
C PRO A 36 6.88 -19.95 -11.52
N ALA A 37 6.90 -21.26 -11.28
CA ALA A 37 5.79 -21.92 -10.62
C ALA A 37 5.51 -21.16 -9.31
N ALA A 38 4.26 -20.78 -9.09
CA ALA A 38 3.90 -20.07 -7.88
C ALA A 38 4.36 -20.91 -6.67
N PRO A 39 5.02 -20.30 -5.67
CA PRO A 39 5.47 -21.03 -4.50
C PRO A 39 4.28 -21.78 -3.90
N THR A 40 4.50 -23.06 -3.56
CA THR A 40 3.48 -23.93 -2.97
C THR A 40 3.07 -23.48 -1.57
N THR A 41 3.92 -22.67 -0.93
CA THR A 41 3.66 -22.04 0.37
C THR A 41 3.31 -20.57 0.17
N PRO A 42 2.22 -20.08 0.80
CA PRO A 42 1.91 -18.66 0.77
C PRO A 42 3.06 -17.82 1.35
N PRO A 43 3.33 -16.61 0.82
CA PRO A 43 4.43 -15.77 1.30
C PRO A 43 4.12 -15.20 2.68
N ASN A 44 5.14 -15.01 3.53
CA ASN A 44 4.99 -14.28 4.79
C ASN A 44 4.67 -12.80 4.53
N ILE A 45 3.77 -12.22 5.33
CA ILE A 45 3.38 -10.81 5.23
C ILE A 45 3.85 -10.10 6.50
N ILE A 46 4.76 -9.13 6.34
CA ILE A 46 5.27 -8.29 7.44
C ILE A 46 4.84 -6.86 7.15
N MET A 47 4.12 -6.26 8.10
CA MET A 47 3.64 -4.88 8.01
C MET A 47 4.34 -4.03 9.07
N LEU A 48 5.12 -3.05 8.62
CA LEU A 48 5.82 -2.10 9.49
C LEU A 48 5.07 -0.77 9.49
N LEU A 49 4.32 -0.51 10.57
CA LEU A 49 3.60 0.75 10.75
C LEU A 49 4.33 1.60 11.80
N VAL A 50 4.89 2.72 11.35
CA VAL A 50 5.62 3.69 12.18
C VAL A 50 4.68 4.76 12.72
N ASP A 51 4.94 5.24 13.94
CA ASP A 51 4.15 6.28 14.61
C ASP A 51 4.84 7.64 14.43
N ASP A 52 4.10 8.63 13.96
CA ASP A 52 4.52 10.04 13.80
C ASP A 52 5.80 10.27 12.97
N MET A 53 6.14 9.36 12.05
CA MET A 53 7.23 9.55 11.10
C MET A 53 6.76 10.45 9.94
N GLY A 54 7.43 11.58 9.76
CA GLY A 54 7.21 12.50 8.66
C GLY A 54 7.76 12.00 7.32
N TYR A 55 7.26 12.59 6.24
CA TYR A 55 7.66 12.25 4.87
C TYR A 55 9.17 12.35 4.64
N ALA A 56 9.81 13.38 5.21
CA ALA A 56 11.22 13.70 4.99
C ALA A 56 12.15 13.16 6.10
N ASP A 57 11.69 12.24 6.95
CA ASP A 57 12.48 11.71 8.08
C ASP A 57 13.40 10.54 7.71
N VAL A 58 13.24 9.97 6.51
CA VAL A 58 14.06 8.85 6.02
C VAL A 58 14.98 9.29 4.88
N GLY A 59 16.19 8.74 4.83
CA GLY A 59 17.22 9.10 3.86
C GLY A 59 16.75 8.92 2.42
N CYS A 60 16.02 7.83 2.14
CA CYS A 60 15.44 7.58 0.82
C CYS A 60 14.34 8.59 0.41
N MET A 61 13.89 9.48 1.31
CA MET A 61 12.94 10.56 1.04
C MET A 61 13.56 11.95 1.21
N GLY A 62 14.88 12.04 1.44
CA GLY A 62 15.64 13.30 1.44
C GLY A 62 16.19 13.74 2.79
N ALA A 63 16.02 12.95 3.86
CA ALA A 63 16.66 13.24 5.15
C ALA A 63 18.19 13.29 4.99
N LYS A 64 18.84 14.29 5.61
CA LYS A 64 20.31 14.49 5.53
C LYS A 64 21.01 14.27 6.87
N ASP A 65 20.27 14.36 7.94
CA ASP A 65 20.71 14.35 9.33
C ASP A 65 20.31 13.06 10.07
N ILE A 66 19.24 12.39 9.62
CA ILE A 66 18.80 11.10 10.17
C ILE A 66 19.35 9.94 9.33
N LYS A 67 20.01 8.98 9.98
CA LYS A 67 20.57 7.79 9.33
C LYS A 67 19.58 6.62 9.36
N THR A 68 19.06 6.22 8.21
CA THR A 68 18.07 5.13 8.08
C THR A 68 18.51 4.00 7.14
N PRO A 69 19.75 3.46 7.26
CA PRO A 69 20.34 2.59 6.24
C PRO A 69 19.53 1.33 5.94
N ASN A 70 18.82 0.77 6.93
CA ASN A 70 17.97 -0.40 6.73
C ASN A 70 16.68 -0.08 5.96
N ILE A 71 16.06 1.08 6.22
CA ILE A 71 14.87 1.54 5.49
C ILE A 71 15.26 1.93 4.06
N ASP A 72 16.41 2.60 3.92
CA ASP A 72 16.94 2.99 2.62
C ASP A 72 17.23 1.77 1.74
N ARG A 73 17.76 0.70 2.34
CA ARG A 73 17.98 -0.58 1.67
C ARG A 73 16.67 -1.24 1.23
N ILE A 74 15.64 -1.25 2.08
CA ILE A 74 14.30 -1.75 1.71
C ILE A 74 13.73 -0.96 0.51
N ALA A 75 13.90 0.36 0.52
CA ALA A 75 13.45 1.21 -0.59
C ALA A 75 14.24 0.98 -1.89
N ALA A 76 15.54 0.69 -1.80
CA ALA A 76 16.40 0.43 -2.95
C ALA A 76 16.19 -0.96 -3.56
N GLU A 77 15.87 -1.97 -2.74
CA GLU A 77 15.62 -3.35 -3.17
C GLU A 77 14.14 -3.61 -3.54
N GLY A 78 13.25 -2.66 -3.25
CA GLY A 78 11.81 -2.81 -3.37
C GLY A 78 11.13 -1.74 -4.21
N VAL A 79 9.85 -1.50 -3.93
CA VAL A 79 9.05 -0.44 -4.54
C VAL A 79 8.90 0.69 -3.54
N ARG A 80 9.26 1.91 -3.95
CA ARG A 80 9.08 3.13 -3.16
C ARG A 80 7.88 3.92 -3.67
N MET A 81 6.94 4.20 -2.78
CA MET A 81 5.80 5.07 -3.07
C MET A 81 6.13 6.50 -2.62
N THR A 82 6.23 7.42 -3.57
CA THR A 82 6.49 8.85 -3.29
C THR A 82 5.22 9.62 -2.92
N ASP A 83 4.06 9.06 -3.23
CA ASP A 83 2.75 9.68 -3.02
C ASP A 83 1.85 8.71 -2.26
N PHE A 84 2.23 8.41 -1.01
CA PHE A 84 1.49 7.52 -0.11
C PHE A 84 0.94 8.31 1.07
N TYR A 85 -0.37 8.28 1.26
CA TYR A 85 -1.07 9.12 2.23
C TYR A 85 -1.61 8.29 3.39
N ALA A 86 -1.41 8.79 4.61
CA ALA A 86 -2.16 8.31 5.75
C ALA A 86 -3.63 8.67 5.59
N ASN A 87 -4.53 7.79 6.05
CA ASN A 87 -5.96 8.00 5.94
C ASN A 87 -6.47 9.19 6.79
N ALA A 88 -5.78 9.51 7.88
CA ALA A 88 -6.12 10.61 8.78
C ALA A 88 -4.86 11.24 9.40
N PRO A 89 -4.94 12.49 9.90
CA PRO A 89 -3.80 13.20 10.49
C PRO A 89 -3.43 12.70 11.91
N VAL A 90 -4.12 11.69 12.43
CA VAL A 90 -3.89 11.14 13.78
C VAL A 90 -3.94 9.61 13.79
N CYS A 91 -3.41 9.03 14.86
CA CYS A 91 -3.10 7.60 15.01
C CYS A 91 -4.31 6.64 14.92
N SER A 92 -5.30 6.75 15.81
CA SER A 92 -6.45 5.81 15.83
C SER A 92 -7.23 5.69 14.51
N PRO A 93 -7.69 6.78 13.86
CA PRO A 93 -8.38 6.70 12.56
C PRO A 93 -7.52 6.07 11.47
N THR A 94 -6.21 6.38 11.42
CA THR A 94 -5.29 5.76 10.44
C THR A 94 -5.15 4.27 10.66
N ARG A 95 -5.02 3.82 11.91
CA ARG A 95 -4.95 2.41 12.28
C ARG A 95 -6.27 1.67 11.99
N ALA A 96 -7.40 2.33 12.19
CA ALA A 96 -8.72 1.78 11.91
C ALA A 96 -8.87 1.53 10.41
N ALA A 97 -8.51 2.52 9.58
CA ALA A 97 -8.55 2.36 8.13
C ALA A 97 -7.57 1.28 7.64
N PHE A 98 -6.38 1.22 8.22
CA PHE A 98 -5.37 0.22 7.88
C PHE A 98 -5.87 -1.22 8.08
N ILE A 99 -6.52 -1.51 9.22
CA ILE A 99 -6.96 -2.88 9.54
C ILE A 99 -8.31 -3.27 8.93
N THR A 100 -9.13 -2.27 8.58
CA THR A 100 -10.47 -2.48 8.01
C THR A 100 -10.52 -2.34 6.50
N GLY A 101 -9.56 -1.63 5.89
CA GLY A 101 -9.63 -1.22 4.49
C GLY A 101 -10.72 -0.17 4.19
N ARG A 102 -11.22 0.54 5.22
CA ARG A 102 -12.34 1.48 5.12
C ARG A 102 -11.97 2.86 5.63
N TRP A 103 -12.63 3.88 5.09
CA TRP A 103 -12.56 5.24 5.65
C TRP A 103 -12.98 5.25 7.12
N GLN A 104 -12.32 6.08 7.92
CA GLN A 104 -12.48 6.17 9.37
C GLN A 104 -13.92 6.49 9.81
N GLN A 105 -14.66 7.28 9.02
CA GLN A 105 -16.08 7.59 9.25
C GLN A 105 -16.96 6.35 9.15
N ARG A 106 -16.55 5.36 8.35
CA ARG A 106 -17.25 4.07 8.19
C ARG A 106 -16.95 3.08 9.32
N CYS A 107 -16.03 3.43 10.20
CA CYS A 107 -15.61 2.65 11.37
C CYS A 107 -15.94 3.39 12.69
N GLY A 108 -16.49 4.60 12.63
CA GLY A 108 -16.85 5.40 13.81
C GLY A 108 -15.68 5.96 14.62
N ILE A 109 -14.43 5.85 14.13
CA ILE A 109 -13.22 6.32 14.82
C ILE A 109 -12.68 7.52 14.06
N GLU A 110 -13.23 8.72 14.28
CA GLU A 110 -12.84 9.92 13.52
C GLU A 110 -11.69 10.70 14.16
N TRP A 111 -11.38 10.43 15.43
CA TRP A 111 -10.30 11.08 16.17
C TRP A 111 -9.50 10.10 17.02
N ALA A 112 -8.35 10.56 17.54
CA ALA A 112 -7.50 9.75 18.40
C ALA A 112 -8.21 9.34 19.70
N ILE A 113 -8.20 8.03 19.97
CA ILE A 113 -8.77 7.45 21.20
C ILE A 113 -7.86 7.81 22.37
N GLY A 114 -8.43 8.24 23.50
CA GLY A 114 -7.67 8.55 24.71
C GLY A 114 -7.00 9.94 24.74
N LEU A 115 -7.15 10.78 23.72
CA LEU A 115 -6.82 12.20 23.84
C LEU A 115 -7.99 12.96 24.48
N THR A 116 -7.73 13.52 25.65
CA THR A 116 -8.61 14.43 26.39
C THR A 116 -8.51 15.83 25.81
N SER A 117 -9.29 16.11 24.77
CA SER A 117 -9.91 17.43 24.67
C SER A 117 -11.34 17.26 25.16
N GLU A 118 -11.84 18.24 25.92
CA GLU A 118 -13.24 18.40 26.33
C GLU A 118 -14.14 18.60 25.08
N GLU A 119 -14.13 17.65 24.16
CA GLU A 119 -14.94 17.70 22.95
C GLU A 119 -16.32 17.17 23.30
N GLU A 120 -17.17 18.11 23.66
CA GLU A 120 -18.62 17.97 23.62
C GLU A 120 -19.03 17.59 22.19
N LYS A 121 -19.77 16.49 22.03
CA LYS A 121 -20.37 16.16 20.73
C LYS A 121 -21.59 17.05 20.55
N ARG A 122 -21.77 17.65 19.36
CA ARG A 122 -23.04 18.30 19.03
C ARG A 122 -24.07 17.26 18.61
N VAL A 123 -25.12 17.09 19.41
CA VAL A 123 -26.31 16.30 19.08
C VAL A 123 -27.49 17.28 19.00
N ASN A 124 -28.15 17.37 17.85
CA ASN A 124 -29.24 18.32 17.59
C ASN A 124 -28.90 19.80 17.91
N GLY A 125 -27.64 20.19 17.76
CA GLY A 125 -27.16 21.55 18.07
C GLY A 125 -26.74 21.78 19.52
N GLU A 126 -26.92 20.79 20.40
CA GLU A 126 -26.56 20.87 21.81
C GLU A 126 -25.25 20.12 22.08
N LEU A 127 -24.42 20.72 22.94
CA LEU A 127 -23.12 20.19 23.33
C LEU A 127 -23.32 19.17 24.46
N VAL A 128 -23.03 17.89 24.18
CA VAL A 128 -23.16 16.80 25.18
C VAL A 128 -21.79 16.26 25.61
N PRO A 129 -21.54 16.09 26.93
CA PRO A 129 -20.30 15.49 27.42
C PRO A 129 -20.13 14.07 26.89
N VAL A 130 -19.00 13.79 26.24
CA VAL A 130 -18.68 12.45 25.73
C VAL A 130 -18.11 11.61 26.88
N ALA A 131 -18.96 11.25 27.83
CA ALA A 131 -18.62 10.45 29.01
C ALA A 131 -18.14 9.00 28.68
N GLU A 132 -18.03 8.64 27.40
CA GLU A 132 -17.72 7.28 26.94
C GLU A 132 -16.51 7.20 26.00
N ARG A 133 -15.66 8.23 25.91
CA ARG A 133 -14.49 8.20 24.98
C ARG A 133 -13.47 7.09 25.31
N PHE A 134 -13.45 6.59 26.55
CA PHE A 134 -12.64 5.44 26.98
C PHE A 134 -13.20 4.07 26.55
N THR A 135 -14.43 4.03 26.02
CA THR A 135 -15.07 2.79 25.54
C THR A 135 -15.12 2.71 24.02
N MET A 136 -14.73 3.78 23.30
CA MET A 136 -14.66 3.78 21.84
C MET A 136 -13.45 2.97 21.38
N GLY A 137 -13.71 1.77 20.85
CA GLY A 137 -12.75 0.92 20.20
C GLY A 137 -13.28 0.47 18.84
N LEU A 138 -12.40 -0.08 18.01
CA LEU A 138 -12.85 -0.76 16.80
C LEU A 138 -13.57 -2.04 17.23
N MET A 139 -14.80 -2.23 16.74
CA MET A 139 -15.56 -3.43 17.03
C MET A 139 -14.81 -4.66 16.47
N PRO A 140 -14.70 -5.78 17.22
CA PRO A 140 -14.00 -6.96 16.74
C PRO A 140 -14.48 -7.45 15.37
N GLU A 141 -15.79 -7.37 15.12
CA GLU A 141 -16.44 -7.73 13.86
C GLU A 141 -16.05 -6.83 12.67
N ASP A 142 -15.60 -5.60 12.93
CA ASP A 142 -15.16 -4.66 11.90
C ASP A 142 -13.69 -4.87 11.51
N THR A 143 -12.96 -5.77 12.19
CA THR A 143 -11.59 -6.13 11.77
C THR A 143 -11.62 -7.04 10.55
N PHE A 144 -11.12 -6.58 9.41
CA PHE A 144 -11.16 -7.36 8.16
C PHE A 144 -9.83 -8.07 7.89
N LEU A 145 -8.70 -7.38 8.07
CA LEU A 145 -7.39 -7.88 7.66
C LEU A 145 -6.97 -9.16 8.40
N VAL A 146 -7.09 -9.17 9.73
CA VAL A 146 -6.64 -10.31 10.55
C VAL A 146 -7.50 -11.56 10.33
N PRO A 147 -8.85 -11.49 10.40
CA PRO A 147 -9.70 -12.65 10.08
C PRO A 147 -9.51 -13.16 8.65
N LEU A 148 -9.33 -12.25 7.69
CA LEU A 148 -9.06 -12.63 6.30
C LEU A 148 -7.77 -13.44 6.18
N LEU A 149 -6.67 -12.99 6.78
CA LEU A 149 -5.40 -13.73 6.77
C LEU A 149 -5.54 -15.09 7.46
N LYS A 150 -6.17 -15.15 8.65
CA LYS A 150 -6.41 -16.41 9.36
C LYS A 150 -7.22 -17.41 8.53
N LYS A 151 -8.25 -16.95 7.82
CA LYS A 151 -9.06 -17.79 6.92
C LYS A 151 -8.22 -18.46 5.82
N HIS A 152 -7.11 -17.83 5.42
CA HIS A 152 -6.17 -18.34 4.43
C HIS A 152 -4.97 -19.09 5.04
N GLY A 153 -5.05 -19.49 6.32
CA GLY A 153 -4.05 -20.35 6.96
C GLY A 153 -2.84 -19.61 7.53
N TYR A 154 -2.88 -18.28 7.61
CA TYR A 154 -1.79 -17.49 8.18
C TYR A 154 -1.83 -17.48 9.71
N GLY A 155 -0.67 -17.66 10.34
CA GLY A 155 -0.44 -17.22 11.71
C GLY A 155 -0.34 -15.69 11.76
N THR A 156 -0.98 -15.06 12.74
CA THR A 156 -1.03 -13.59 12.87
C THR A 156 -0.56 -13.16 14.24
N ALA A 157 0.31 -12.15 14.31
CA ALA A 157 0.75 -11.52 15.55
C ALA A 157 0.83 -10.00 15.35
N CYS A 158 0.61 -9.24 16.44
CA CYS A 158 0.78 -7.79 16.48
C CYS A 158 1.75 -7.45 17.61
N TYR A 159 2.72 -6.60 17.32
CA TYR A 159 3.71 -6.13 18.30
C TYR A 159 3.71 -4.60 18.31
N GLY A 160 3.71 -4.01 19.50
CA GLY A 160 3.71 -2.56 19.67
C GLY A 160 2.32 -1.97 19.89
N LYS A 161 2.07 -0.79 19.30
CA LYS A 161 0.91 0.05 19.59
C LYS A 161 -0.34 -0.42 18.82
N TRP A 162 -1.40 -0.75 19.54
CA TRP A 162 -2.72 -1.08 18.98
C TRP A 162 -3.55 0.16 18.64
N HIS A 163 -3.88 0.94 19.67
CA HIS A 163 -4.61 2.23 19.60
C HIS A 163 -6.00 2.21 18.91
N LEU A 164 -6.68 1.06 18.97
CA LEU A 164 -8.07 0.87 18.50
C LEU A 164 -9.00 0.45 19.64
N GLY A 165 -8.79 0.99 20.84
CA GLY A 165 -9.56 0.68 22.05
C GLY A 165 -8.90 -0.38 22.95
N PHE A 166 -9.43 -0.53 24.15
CA PHE A 166 -8.97 -1.45 25.19
C PHE A 166 -10.19 -1.94 26.00
N LYS A 167 -10.93 -2.90 25.47
CA LYS A 167 -11.97 -3.60 26.24
C LYS A 167 -12.02 -5.05 25.82
#